data_AF-A0A1E5Q4U6-F1
#
_entry.id   AF-A0A1E5Q4U6-F1
#
_cell.length_a   1.000
_cell.length_b   1.000
_cell.length_c   1.000
_cell.angle_alpha   90.00
_cell.angle_beta   90.00
_cell.angle_gamma   90.00
#
_symmetry.space_group_name_H-M   'P 1'
#
loop_
_entity.id
_entity.type
_entity.pdbx_description
1 polymer ?
#
loop_
_entity_poly.entity_id
_entity_poly.type
_entity_poly.pdbx_seq_one_letter_code
_entity_poly.pdbx_strand_id
1 'polypeptide(L)'
;MASVFAGLFDLAMRIEREQFLQAGHYERSAGRRGYANGYKTKMLDTPAGTLHLNVPKTAGLSEDCGEPFYPQSLERGRRSSRAVMLAVAEMYIKGVSTRDAEAVMKEFGIESLSSTQVSRATKLLDDELSAWRNRPLGEI
;
A
#
# COMPACT_ATOMS: atom_id res chain seq x y z
N MET A 1 9.07 -14.01 7.04
CA MET A 1 7.80 -13.84 6.29
C MET A 1 7.86 -12.64 5.35
N ALA A 2 8.15 -11.43 5.85
CA ALA A 2 8.25 -10.22 5.02
C ALA A 2 9.12 -10.37 3.74
N SER A 3 10.29 -10.99 3.81
CA SER A 3 11.15 -11.20 2.64
C SER A 3 10.52 -12.03 1.52
N VAL A 4 9.74 -13.06 1.87
CA VAL A 4 9.04 -13.92 0.89
C VAL A 4 7.94 -13.14 0.19
N PHE A 5 7.14 -12.39 0.95
CA PHE A 5 6.11 -11.52 0.37
C PHE A 5 6.72 -10.43 -0.49
N ALA A 6 7.81 -9.79 -0.04
CA ALA A 6 8.50 -8.79 -0.85
C ALA A 6 8.98 -9.36 -2.19
N GLY A 7 9.57 -10.55 -2.19
CA GLY A 7 9.96 -11.25 -3.42
C GLY A 7 8.78 -11.57 -4.35
N LEU A 8 7.64 -11.98 -3.78
CA LEU A 8 6.41 -12.23 -4.55
C LEU A 8 5.87 -10.95 -5.20
N PHE A 9 5.81 -9.85 -4.46
CA PHE A 9 5.42 -8.54 -4.98
C PHE A 9 6.38 -8.07 -6.08
N ASP A 10 7.69 -8.13 -5.84
CA ASP A 10 8.69 -7.71 -6.83
C ASP A 10 8.56 -8.52 -8.14
N LEU A 11 8.30 -9.83 -8.05
CA LEU A 11 8.06 -10.69 -9.21
C LEU A 11 6.77 -10.32 -9.94
N ALA A 12 5.65 -10.16 -9.22
CA ALA A 12 4.37 -9.78 -9.80
C ALA A 12 4.46 -8.43 -10.53
N MET A 13 5.03 -7.41 -9.87
CA MET A 13 5.24 -6.09 -10.46
C MET A 13 6.17 -6.13 -11.69
N ARG A 14 7.17 -7.02 -11.70
CA ARG A 14 8.04 -7.20 -12.88
C ARG A 14 7.26 -7.77 -14.06
N ILE A 15 6.43 -8.78 -13.84
CA ILE A 15 5.57 -9.37 -14.87
C ILE A 15 4.59 -8.33 -15.41
N GLU A 16 3.94 -7.56 -14.54
CA GLU A 16 3.04 -6.48 -14.94
C GLU A 16 3.74 -5.43 -15.82
N ARG A 17 5.00 -5.08 -15.49
CA ARG A 17 5.79 -4.17 -16.33
C ARG A 17 6.06 -4.77 -17.71
N GLU A 18 6.46 -6.03 -17.78
CA GLU A 18 6.76 -6.70 -19.07
C GLU A 18 5.51 -6.79 -19.95
N GLN A 19 4.36 -7.11 -19.36
CA GLN A 19 3.06 -7.10 -20.04
C GLN A 19 2.71 -5.70 -20.54
N PHE A 20 2.91 -4.67 -19.70
CA PHE A 20 2.66 -3.28 -20.07
C PHE A 20 3.57 -2.81 -21.21
N LEU A 21 4.85 -3.22 -21.22
CA LEU A 21 5.81 -2.86 -22.26
C LEU A 21 5.68 -3.70 -23.54
N GLN A 22 4.90 -4.80 -23.50
CA GLN A 22 4.79 -5.79 -24.57
C GLN A 22 6.14 -6.37 -25.01
N ALA A 23 7.06 -6.49 -24.04
CA ALA A 23 8.38 -7.05 -24.24
C ALA A 23 8.95 -7.55 -22.92
N GLY A 24 9.48 -8.77 -22.94
CA GLY A 24 10.23 -9.35 -21.83
C GLY A 24 11.63 -8.73 -21.67
N HIS A 25 12.33 -9.21 -20.66
CA HIS A 25 13.68 -8.77 -20.34
C HIS A 25 14.66 -9.05 -21.49
N TYR A 26 15.28 -7.98 -22.02
CA TYR A 26 16.17 -7.99 -23.20
C TYR A 26 15.56 -8.55 -24.50
N GLU A 27 14.25 -8.76 -24.54
CA GLU A 27 13.57 -9.23 -25.75
C GLU A 27 13.60 -8.14 -26.82
N ARG A 28 13.79 -8.51 -28.09
CA ARG A 28 13.63 -7.58 -29.23
C ARG A 28 12.23 -7.80 -29.81
N SER A 29 11.33 -6.86 -29.57
CA SER A 29 9.96 -6.89 -30.07
C SER A 29 9.66 -5.62 -30.87
N ALA A 30 9.07 -5.78 -32.05
CA ALA A 30 8.64 -4.67 -32.89
C ALA A 30 7.44 -3.92 -32.28
N GLY A 31 6.63 -4.59 -31.45
CA GLY A 31 5.48 -4.00 -30.74
C GLY A 31 5.81 -3.42 -29.38
N ARG A 32 7.09 -3.20 -29.05
CA ARG A 32 7.52 -2.65 -27.76
C ARG A 32 6.95 -1.25 -27.54
N ARG A 33 6.33 -1.04 -26.38
CA ARG A 33 5.72 0.23 -25.97
C ARG A 33 6.66 1.18 -25.22
N GLY A 34 7.84 0.71 -24.82
CA GLY A 34 8.84 1.50 -24.11
C GLY A 34 9.90 0.62 -23.44
N TYR A 35 10.67 1.18 -22.52
CA TYR A 35 11.82 0.51 -21.91
C TYR A 35 11.73 0.44 -20.39
N ALA A 36 12.31 -0.61 -19.81
CA ALA A 36 12.53 -0.69 -18.37
C ALA A 36 13.62 0.30 -17.93
N ASN A 37 13.37 1.05 -16.85
CA ASN A 37 14.27 2.10 -16.37
C ASN A 37 14.59 1.93 -14.87
N GLY A 38 15.03 0.73 -14.49
CA GLY A 38 15.36 0.39 -13.10
C GLY A 38 14.14 0.40 -12.17
N TYR A 39 14.40 0.69 -10.89
CA TYR A 39 13.42 0.55 -9.81
C TYR A 39 13.38 1.78 -8.89
N LYS A 40 12.30 1.91 -8.13
CA LYS A 40 12.13 2.87 -7.03
C LYS A 40 11.79 2.12 -5.75
N THR A 41 12.59 2.33 -4.70
CA THR A 41 12.34 1.73 -3.40
C THR A 41 11.04 2.27 -2.80
N LYS A 42 10.22 1.37 -2.26
CA LYS A 42 8.98 1.70 -1.54
C LYS A 42 8.82 0.74 -0.37
N MET A 43 8.45 1.29 0.79
CA MET A 43 7.99 0.48 1.93
C MET A 43 6.48 0.30 1.90
N LEU A 44 6.02 -0.90 2.23
CA LEU A 44 4.61 -1.24 2.36
C LEU A 44 4.36 -2.05 3.63
N ASP A 45 3.52 -1.55 4.53
CA ASP A 45 3.15 -2.29 5.74
C ASP A 45 2.06 -3.32 5.43
N THR A 46 2.32 -4.57 5.78
CA THR A 46 1.39 -5.69 5.60
C THR A 46 1.25 -6.49 6.89
N PRO A 47 0.25 -7.37 7.01
CA PRO A 47 0.16 -8.29 8.15
C PRO A 47 1.39 -9.21 8.30
N ALA A 48 2.19 -9.39 7.25
CA ALA A 48 3.43 -10.16 7.28
C ALA A 48 4.67 -9.32 7.69
N GLY A 49 4.46 -8.06 8.10
CA GLY A 49 5.49 -7.07 8.43
C GLY A 49 5.65 -5.99 7.35
N THR A 50 6.58 -5.06 7.57
CA THR A 50 6.96 -4.03 6.60
C THR A 50 7.79 -4.64 5.46
N LEU A 51 7.25 -4.53 4.25
CA LEU A 51 7.89 -5.01 3.02
C LEU A 51 8.75 -3.91 2.41
N HIS A 52 9.97 -4.27 2.00
CA HIS A 52 10.86 -3.42 1.22
C HIS A 52 10.77 -3.84 -0.24
N LEU A 53 10.12 -3.01 -1.06
CA LEU A 53 9.75 -3.32 -2.45
C LEU A 53 10.56 -2.51 -3.45
N ASN A 54 10.81 -3.11 -4.60
CA ASN A 54 11.47 -2.49 -5.75
C ASN A 54 10.44 -2.24 -6.86
N VAL A 55 9.79 -1.07 -6.81
CA VAL A 55 8.74 -0.72 -7.77
C VAL A 55 9.35 -0.48 -9.16
N PRO A 56 8.98 -1.24 -10.20
CA PRO A 56 9.54 -1.09 -11.53
C PRO A 56 9.21 0.28 -12.14
N LYS A 57 10.16 0.86 -12.87
CA LYS A 57 9.97 2.08 -13.65
C LYS A 57 10.05 1.80 -15.15
N THR A 58 9.36 2.61 -15.93
CA THR A 58 9.42 2.62 -17.40
C THR A 58 9.87 3.99 -17.91
N ALA A 59 10.45 4.04 -19.11
CA ALA A 59 10.83 5.27 -19.80
C ALA A 59 10.68 5.10 -21.33
N GLY A 60 10.66 6.23 -22.04
CA GLY A 60 10.55 6.24 -23.51
C GLY A 60 9.28 5.56 -24.00
N LEU A 61 8.14 5.91 -23.41
CA LEU A 61 6.85 5.35 -23.80
C LEU A 61 6.46 5.88 -25.18
N SER A 62 5.91 4.99 -26.03
CA SER A 62 5.34 5.36 -27.32
C SER A 62 4.19 6.36 -27.15
N GLU A 63 3.94 7.22 -28.13
CA GLU A 63 2.88 8.24 -28.04
C GLU A 63 1.48 7.63 -27.85
N ASP A 64 1.28 6.39 -28.31
CA ASP A 64 0.03 5.63 -28.12
C ASP A 64 -0.18 5.13 -26.68
N CYS A 65 0.85 5.21 -25.81
CA CYS A 65 0.73 4.84 -24.41
C CYS A 65 0.15 6.01 -23.62
N GLY A 66 -1.15 5.95 -23.33
CA GLY A 66 -1.84 6.98 -22.56
C GLY A 66 -1.21 7.27 -21.19
N GLU A 67 -1.31 6.34 -20.24
CA GLU A 67 -0.89 6.59 -18.85
C GLU A 67 0.48 6.00 -18.47
N PRO A 68 1.25 6.68 -17.58
CA PRO A 68 2.48 6.14 -17.04
C PRO A 68 2.27 4.86 -16.24
N PHE A 69 3.14 3.87 -16.47
CA PHE A 69 3.12 2.59 -15.77
C PHE A 69 3.12 2.76 -14.25
N TYR A 70 2.23 2.02 -13.60
CA TYR A 70 2.33 1.71 -12.19
C TYR A 70 1.75 0.32 -11.97
N PRO A 71 2.38 -0.51 -11.13
CA PRO A 71 1.91 -1.86 -10.92
C PRO A 71 0.52 -1.88 -10.28
N GLN A 72 -0.34 -2.75 -10.80
CA GLN A 72 -1.68 -3.03 -10.26
C GLN A 72 -1.61 -3.81 -8.94
N SER A 73 -0.52 -4.57 -8.73
CA SER A 73 -0.22 -5.20 -7.45
C SER A 73 -0.15 -4.19 -6.29
N LEU A 74 -0.01 -2.89 -6.55
CA LEU A 74 0.05 -1.85 -5.52
C LEU A 74 -1.07 -0.82 -5.67
N GLU A 75 -1.62 -0.38 -4.55
CA GLU A 75 -2.49 0.80 -4.52
C GLU A 75 -1.64 2.09 -4.56
N ARG A 76 -1.91 2.95 -5.56
CA ARG A 76 -1.23 4.25 -5.68
C ARG A 76 -1.44 5.08 -4.42
N GLY A 77 -0.37 5.72 -3.95
CA GLY A 77 -0.41 6.63 -2.79
C GLY A 77 -0.52 5.96 -1.42
N ARG A 78 -0.74 4.64 -1.33
CA ARG A 78 -0.84 3.92 -0.05
C ARG A 78 0.52 3.41 0.44
N ARG A 79 0.72 3.42 1.76
CA ARG A 79 1.93 2.90 2.43
C ARG A 79 1.65 1.73 3.37
N SER A 80 0.39 1.49 3.69
CA SER A 80 -0.03 0.40 4.56
C SER A 80 -1.22 -0.28 3.91
N SER A 81 -1.26 -1.61 3.99
CA SER A 81 -2.39 -2.41 3.52
C SER A 81 -3.66 -2.09 4.31
N ARG A 82 -4.81 -2.28 3.68
CA ARG A 82 -6.11 -2.06 4.32
C ARG A 82 -6.30 -2.95 5.56
N ALA A 83 -5.74 -4.16 5.55
CA ALA A 83 -5.80 -5.09 6.69
C ALA A 83 -5.08 -4.52 7.93
N VAL A 84 -3.90 -3.93 7.76
CA VAL A 84 -3.17 -3.27 8.86
C VAL A 84 -3.99 -2.09 9.40
N MET A 85 -4.53 -1.26 8.51
CA MET A 85 -5.34 -0.11 8.92
C MET A 85 -6.62 -0.53 9.67
N LEU A 86 -7.24 -1.64 9.26
CA LEU A 86 -8.42 -2.18 9.93
C LEU A 86 -8.10 -2.67 11.35
N ALA A 87 -6.96 -3.35 11.53
CA ALA A 87 -6.51 -3.79 12.86
C ALA A 87 -6.26 -2.59 13.80
N VAL A 88 -5.67 -1.50 13.29
CA VAL A 88 -5.51 -0.24 14.06
C VAL A 88 -6.87 0.32 14.48
N ALA A 89 -7.84 0.36 13.56
CA ALA A 89 -9.19 0.85 13.84
C ALA A 89 -9.89 -0.01 14.92
N GLU A 90 -9.77 -1.34 14.82
CA GLU A 90 -10.34 -2.25 15.80
C GLU A 90 -9.71 -2.08 17.19
N MET A 91 -8.39 -1.92 17.26
CA MET A 91 -7.67 -1.63 18.52
C MET A 91 -8.21 -0.34 19.17
N TYR A 92 -8.40 0.71 18.37
CA TYR A 92 -8.95 1.97 18.86
C TYR A 92 -10.36 1.82 19.43
N ILE A 93 -11.25 1.13 18.70
CA ILE A 93 -12.63 0.86 19.15
C ILE A 93 -12.64 0.05 20.45
N LYS A 94 -11.67 -0.86 20.63
CA LYS A 94 -11.50 -1.65 21.86
C LYS A 94 -10.82 -0.88 23.00
N GLY A 95 -10.48 0.39 22.82
CA GLY A 95 -9.91 1.26 23.86
C GLY A 95 -8.40 1.10 24.05
N VAL A 96 -7.68 0.51 23.09
CA VAL A 96 -6.22 0.45 23.11
C VAL A 96 -5.67 1.85 22.84
N SER A 97 -4.73 2.31 23.68
CA SER A 97 -4.12 3.63 23.48
C SER A 97 -3.31 3.68 22.18
N THR A 98 -3.15 4.87 21.60
CA THR A 98 -2.39 5.02 20.33
C THR A 98 -0.92 4.59 20.45
N ARG A 99 -0.34 4.68 21.65
CA ARG A 99 1.02 4.21 21.96
C ARG A 99 1.10 2.70 22.11
N ASP A 100 0.10 2.08 22.73
CA ASP A 100 0.05 0.62 22.86
C ASP A 100 -0.21 -0.02 21.49
N ALA A 101 -1.04 0.60 20.65
CA ALA A 101 -1.24 0.17 19.26
C ALA A 101 0.07 0.24 18.45
N GLU A 102 0.85 1.32 18.59
CA GLU A 102 2.19 1.42 18.00
C GLU A 102 3.12 0.30 18.50
N ALA A 103 3.14 0.04 19.81
CA ALA A 103 3.96 -1.01 20.40
C ALA A 103 3.59 -2.41 19.88
N VAL A 104 2.29 -2.74 19.83
CA VAL A 104 1.80 -4.01 19.28
C VAL A 104 2.21 -4.15 17.81
N MET A 105 2.00 -3.12 16.99
CA MET A 105 2.35 -3.19 15.57
C MET A 105 3.85 -3.37 15.33
N LYS A 106 4.68 -2.78 16.18
CA LYS A 106 6.13 -2.98 16.16
C LYS A 106 6.50 -4.45 16.43
N GLU A 107 5.83 -5.13 17.37
CA GLU A 107 6.04 -6.56 17.64
C GLU A 107 5.68 -7.44 16.43
N PHE A 108 4.71 -7.01 15.61
CA PHE A 108 4.39 -7.67 14.33
C PHE A 108 5.32 -7.30 13.18
N GLY A 109 6.41 -6.56 13.45
CA GLY A 109 7.39 -6.16 12.44
C GLY A 109 6.90 -5.05 11.51
N ILE A 110 5.93 -4.24 11.95
CA ILE A 110 5.48 -3.05 11.24
C ILE A 110 6.24 -1.85 11.80
N GLU A 111 7.19 -1.34 11.01
CA GLU A 111 8.12 -0.30 11.46
C GLU A 111 7.59 1.12 11.24
N SER A 112 6.68 1.28 10.27
CA SER A 112 6.33 2.61 9.74
C SER A 112 5.13 3.26 10.42
N LEU A 113 4.51 2.60 11.40
CA LEU A 113 3.24 3.01 11.98
C LEU A 113 3.40 3.64 13.38
N SER A 114 3.67 4.94 13.41
CA SER A 114 3.76 5.72 14.64
C SER A 114 2.41 6.02 15.30
N SER A 115 2.41 6.33 16.59
CA SER A 115 1.24 6.84 17.33
C SER A 115 0.59 8.07 16.68
N THR A 116 1.37 8.93 16.01
CA THR A 116 0.84 10.06 15.22
C THR A 116 0.08 9.59 13.97
N GLN A 117 0.53 8.53 13.30
CA GLN A 117 -0.21 7.94 12.18
C GLN A 117 -1.47 7.23 12.65
N VAL A 118 -1.39 6.50 13.77
CA VAL A 118 -2.55 5.90 14.42
C VAL A 118 -3.58 6.98 14.75
N SER A 119 -3.18 8.06 15.42
CA SER A 119 -4.09 9.16 15.78
C SER A 119 -4.74 9.81 14.55
N ARG A 120 -4.00 10.02 13.47
CA ARG A 120 -4.59 10.55 12.21
C ARG A 120 -5.59 9.59 11.59
N ALA A 121 -5.35 8.28 11.66
CA ALA A 121 -6.26 7.27 11.15
C ALA A 121 -7.53 7.17 11.99
N THR A 122 -7.40 7.21 13.32
CA THR A 122 -8.53 7.11 14.26
C THR A 122 -9.38 8.38 14.28
N LYS A 123 -8.80 9.56 14.02
CA LYS A 123 -9.55 10.82 13.93
C LYS A 123 -10.67 10.78 12.89
N LEU A 124 -10.47 10.05 11.78
CA LEU A 124 -11.53 9.83 10.78
C LEU A 124 -12.72 9.04 11.35
N LEU A 125 -12.47 8.16 12.32
CA LEU A 125 -13.51 7.41 13.02
C LEU A 125 -14.23 8.27 14.07
N ASP A 126 -13.52 9.22 14.70
CA ASP A 126 -14.12 10.13 15.68
C ASP A 126 -15.22 11.00 15.05
N ASP A 127 -15.02 11.43 13.80
CA ASP A 127 -16.00 12.20 13.04
C ASP A 127 -17.28 11.37 12.79
N GLU A 128 -17.11 10.12 12.33
CA GLU A 128 -18.22 9.18 12.09
C GLU A 128 -18.94 8.81 13.38
N LEU A 129 -18.19 8.55 14.46
CA LEU A 129 -18.73 8.25 15.78
C LEU A 129 -19.54 9.42 16.33
N SER A 130 -19.04 10.65 16.14
CA SER A 130 -19.72 11.87 16.57
C SER A 130 -21.01 12.08 15.79
N ALA A 131 -21.00 11.86 14.48
CA ALA A 131 -22.20 11.92 13.64
C ALA A 131 -23.23 10.88 14.08
N TRP A 132 -22.81 9.64 14.34
CA TRP A 132 -23.68 8.58 14.84
C TRP A 132 -24.25 8.88 16.22
N ARG A 133 -23.44 9.39 17.14
CA ARG A 133 -23.84 9.70 18.52
C ARG A 133 -24.86 10.83 18.60
N ASN A 134 -24.73 11.83 17.72
CA ASN A 134 -25.60 13.00 17.71
C ASN A 134 -26.74 12.90 16.67
N ARG A 135 -26.96 11.71 16.09
CA ARG A 135 -28.04 11.51 15.12
C ARG A 135 -29.41 11.70 15.76
N PRO A 136 -30.41 12.25 15.04
CA PRO A 136 -31.77 12.36 15.55
C PRO A 136 -32.34 10.96 15.82
N LEU A 137 -32.90 10.75 17.01
CA LEU A 137 -33.46 9.46 17.43
C LEU A 137 -34.95 9.31 17.06
N GLY A 138 -35.58 10.36 16.52
CA GLY A 138 -37.03 10.46 16.35
C GLY A 138 -37.74 10.93 17.62
N GLU A 139 -39.05 11.15 17.52
CA GLU A 139 -39.93 11.36 18.67
C GLU A 139 -40.45 9.99 19.18
N ILE A 140 -40.65 9.87 20.50
CA ILE A 140 -41.15 8.66 21.16
C ILE A 140 -42.66 8.51 20.92
#